data_AF-A0A8D3CU64-F1
#
_entry.id   AF-A0A8D3CU64-F1
#
_cell.length_a   1.000
_cell.length_b   1.000
_cell.length_c   1.000
_cell.angle_alpha   90.00
_cell.angle_beta   90.00
_cell.angle_gamma   90.00
#
_symmetry.space_group_name_H-M   'P 1'
#
loop_
_entity.id
_entity.type
_entity.pdbx_description
1 polymer ?
#
loop_
_entity_poly.entity_id
_entity_poly.type
_entity_poly.pdbx_seq_one_letter_code
_entity_poly.pdbx_strand_id
1 'polypeptide(L)'
;MKLELARVVRGTGRLGVLRGLGRTAQHSLEVPGCLLYTHLGAVPHLTQDTLHTLSSLPSVTQVTLAEHQEVLEEFKDGFRKFAGLHDTLLYCSLHDSAAPCPTGYTTNKTVSVWGSGGRIELTVAKFMALQKAVQPDWYQSMADGETWQNNTSRKRVRKSVDRTLAHLDECLLALFHKQLLFLHSCTREYSFCVYLCLLPGDNRSRRHSVRRLCVYPLVPLSLAVSLEH
;
A
#
# COMPACT_ATOMS: atom_id res chain seq x y z
N MET A 1 11.84 2.21 1.66
CA MET A 1 12.06 0.76 1.74
C MET A 1 13.25 0.35 0.87
N LYS A 2 14.21 -0.39 1.44
CA LYS A 2 15.40 -0.92 0.76
C LYS A 2 15.60 -2.38 1.17
N LEU A 3 15.74 -3.30 0.22
CA LEU A 3 16.05 -4.71 0.49
C LEU A 3 17.56 -4.93 0.38
N GLU A 4 18.19 -5.37 1.46
CA GLU A 4 19.61 -5.72 1.52
C GLU A 4 19.75 -7.23 1.64
N LEU A 5 20.39 -7.87 0.65
CA LEU A 5 20.60 -9.32 0.64
C LEU A 5 21.96 -9.65 1.23
N ALA A 6 21.97 -10.43 2.32
CA ALA A 6 23.17 -10.94 2.94
C ALA A 6 23.70 -12.19 2.22
N ARG A 7 22.79 -13.08 1.79
CA ARG A 7 23.16 -14.30 1.05
C ARG A 7 22.05 -14.66 0.07
N VAL A 8 22.45 -15.08 -1.12
CA VAL A 8 21.57 -15.68 -2.12
C VAL A 8 22.07 -17.09 -2.40
N VAL A 9 21.26 -18.09 -2.06
CA VAL A 9 21.54 -19.50 -2.37
C VAL A 9 20.98 -19.78 -3.75
N ARG A 10 21.79 -20.35 -4.65
CA ARG A 10 21.56 -20.58 -6.10
C ARG A 10 20.11 -20.98 -6.45
N GLY A 11 19.22 -19.99 -6.56
CA GLY A 11 17.81 -20.14 -6.95
C GLY A 11 16.81 -20.57 -5.88
N THR A 12 17.22 -20.83 -4.63
CA THR A 12 16.33 -21.46 -3.62
C THR A 12 15.98 -20.57 -2.43
N GLY A 13 16.87 -19.66 -2.02
CA GLY A 13 16.67 -18.87 -0.80
C GLY A 13 17.37 -17.52 -0.83
N ARG A 14 16.71 -16.50 -0.27
CA ARG A 14 17.23 -15.14 -0.12
C ARG A 14 17.24 -14.79 1.36
N LEU A 15 18.43 -14.66 1.93
CA LEU A 15 18.63 -14.18 3.28
C LEU A 15 18.97 -12.69 3.22
N GLY A 16 18.28 -11.87 3.99
CA GLY A 16 18.48 -10.43 3.97
C GLY A 16 17.64 -9.67 4.97
N VAL A 17 17.66 -8.35 4.86
CA VAL A 17 16.91 -7.43 5.71
C VAL A 17 16.24 -6.38 4.84
N LEU A 18 14.96 -6.17 5.05
CA LEU A 18 14.19 -5.09 4.47
C LEU A 18 14.21 -3.90 5.43
N ARG A 19 14.90 -2.82 5.07
CA ARG A 19 15.12 -1.63 5.91
C ARG A 19 14.30 -0.43 5.45
N GLY A 20 14.18 0.57 6.33
CA GLY A 20 13.52 1.83 6.03
C GLY A 20 12.03 1.61 5.79
N LEU A 21 11.40 0.90 6.72
CA LEU A 21 9.99 0.53 6.66
C LEU A 21 9.13 1.46 7.51
N GLY A 22 7.88 1.65 7.06
CA GLY A 22 6.93 2.56 7.66
C GLY A 22 7.18 4.03 7.36
N ARG A 23 6.24 4.88 7.80
CA ARG A 23 6.30 6.34 7.61
C ARG A 23 7.54 6.99 8.23
N THR A 24 8.03 6.45 9.34
CA THR A 24 9.20 6.96 10.09
C THR A 24 10.52 6.31 9.69
N ALA A 25 10.48 5.31 8.79
CA ALA A 25 11.63 4.55 8.31
C ALA A 25 12.49 3.86 9.40
N GLN A 26 11.94 3.66 10.62
CA GLN A 26 12.67 3.09 11.75
C GLN A 26 12.65 1.56 11.79
N HIS A 27 11.66 0.93 11.16
CA HIS A 27 11.47 -0.50 11.27
C HIS A 27 12.28 -1.28 10.20
N SER A 28 12.63 -2.52 10.56
CA SER A 28 13.21 -3.50 9.65
C SER A 28 12.53 -4.86 9.79
N LEU A 29 12.55 -5.63 8.70
CA LEU A 29 12.02 -6.99 8.62
C LEU A 29 13.09 -7.92 8.06
N GLU A 30 13.44 -8.96 8.80
CA GLU A 30 14.33 -10.00 8.31
C GLU A 30 13.61 -10.89 7.28
N VAL A 31 14.34 -11.34 6.26
CA VAL A 31 13.84 -12.25 5.23
C VAL A 31 14.74 -13.48 5.11
N PRO A 32 14.19 -14.71 5.07
CA PRO A 32 12.77 -15.04 5.15
C PRO A 32 12.18 -14.78 6.54
N GLY A 33 10.92 -14.38 6.60
CA GLY A 33 10.20 -14.07 7.83
C GLY A 33 8.69 -14.15 7.60
N CYS A 34 7.91 -13.98 8.67
CA CYS A 34 6.45 -13.93 8.63
C CYS A 34 5.94 -12.57 9.12
N LEU A 35 4.63 -12.35 8.93
CA LEU A 35 3.91 -11.20 9.48
C LEU A 35 3.06 -11.69 10.65
N LEU A 36 2.81 -10.83 11.63
CA LEU A 36 1.92 -11.15 12.74
C LEU A 36 0.48 -11.17 12.23
N TYR A 37 -0.14 -12.34 12.22
CA TYR A 37 -1.53 -12.49 11.81
C TYR A 37 -2.47 -11.90 12.86
N THR A 38 -3.46 -11.12 12.41
CA THR A 38 -4.56 -10.64 13.24
C THR A 38 -5.88 -10.81 12.52
N HIS A 39 -6.93 -11.04 13.32
CA HIS A 39 -8.30 -10.98 12.86
C HIS A 39 -8.94 -9.72 13.44
N LEU A 40 -9.35 -8.79 12.56
CA LEU A 40 -9.89 -7.48 12.95
C LEU A 40 -8.98 -6.68 13.91
N GLY A 41 -7.65 -6.83 13.79
CA GLY A 41 -6.67 -6.09 14.58
C GLY A 41 -6.30 -6.72 15.93
N ALA A 42 -6.94 -7.82 16.31
CA ALA A 42 -6.56 -8.60 17.48
C ALA A 42 -5.81 -9.87 17.08
N VAL A 43 -4.74 -10.21 17.80
CA VAL A 43 -4.10 -11.51 17.66
C VAL A 43 -5.06 -12.55 18.27
N PRO A 44 -5.42 -13.62 17.54
CA PRO A 44 -6.39 -14.60 18.05
C PRO A 44 -5.99 -15.13 19.43
N HIS A 45 -6.94 -15.06 20.36
CA HIS A 45 -6.81 -15.56 21.74
C HIS A 45 -5.77 -14.85 22.62
N LEU A 46 -5.17 -13.75 22.17
CA LEU A 46 -4.22 -12.97 22.96
C LEU A 46 -4.73 -11.55 23.19
N THR A 47 -4.72 -11.13 24.46
CA THR A 47 -4.89 -9.72 24.80
C THR A 47 -3.62 -8.94 24.43
N GLN A 48 -3.71 -7.61 24.31
CA GLN A 48 -2.52 -6.78 24.07
C GLN A 48 -1.49 -6.93 25.20
N ASP A 49 -1.94 -7.00 26.46
CA ASP A 49 -1.06 -7.21 27.60
C ASP A 49 -0.30 -8.55 27.50
N THR A 50 -0.99 -9.63 27.13
CA THR A 50 -0.35 -10.94 26.91
C THR A 50 0.60 -10.89 25.72
N LEU A 51 0.22 -10.20 24.64
CA LEU A 51 1.06 -10.05 23.46
C LEU A 51 2.39 -9.35 23.80
N HIS A 52 2.36 -8.33 24.67
CA HIS A 52 3.55 -7.63 25.14
C HIS A 52 4.51 -8.49 25.98
N THR A 53 4.04 -9.61 26.56
CA THR A 53 4.93 -10.55 27.27
C THR A 53 5.72 -11.45 26.33
N LEU A 54 5.32 -11.55 25.05
CA LEU A 54 5.99 -12.40 24.07
C LEU A 54 7.22 -11.69 23.49
N SER A 55 8.36 -12.36 23.56
CA SER A 55 9.55 -11.94 22.82
C SER A 55 9.43 -12.33 21.34
N SER A 56 10.17 -11.65 20.47
CA SER A 56 10.35 -12.01 19.04
C SER A 56 9.09 -11.97 18.17
N LEU A 57 8.20 -11.01 18.42
CA LEU A 57 7.07 -10.77 17.51
C LEU A 57 7.53 -10.17 16.17
N PRO A 58 6.86 -10.50 15.05
CA PRO A 58 7.13 -9.85 13.78
C PRO A 58 6.91 -8.34 13.82
N SER A 59 7.82 -7.56 13.21
CA SER A 59 7.73 -6.09 13.13
C SER A 59 6.56 -5.56 12.29
N VAL A 60 5.84 -6.45 11.59
CA VAL A 60 4.75 -6.11 10.69
C VAL A 60 3.55 -6.96 11.05
N THR A 61 2.44 -6.29 11.35
CA THR A 61 1.14 -6.89 11.60
C THR A 61 0.29 -6.88 10.35
N GLN A 62 -0.18 -8.06 9.95
CA GLN A 62 -1.18 -8.21 8.90
C GLN A 62 -2.57 -7.98 9.46
N VAL A 63 -3.30 -7.08 8.83
CA VAL A 63 -4.75 -6.88 9.02
C VAL A 63 -5.45 -7.11 7.70
N THR A 64 -6.69 -7.58 7.78
CA THR A 64 -7.55 -7.74 6.62
C THR A 64 -8.39 -6.49 6.44
N LEU A 65 -8.84 -6.25 5.21
CA LEU A 65 -9.63 -5.07 4.86
C LEU A 65 -10.84 -4.93 5.81
N ALA A 66 -10.86 -3.84 6.59
CA ALA A 66 -11.80 -3.68 7.69
C ALA A 66 -13.24 -3.50 7.21
N GLU A 67 -14.16 -4.31 7.74
CA GLU A 67 -15.60 -4.22 7.47
C GLU A 67 -16.23 -2.90 7.95
N HIS A 68 -15.59 -2.25 8.92
CA HIS A 68 -16.11 -1.08 9.64
C HIS A 68 -15.54 0.23 9.09
N GLN A 69 -15.64 0.45 7.78
CA GLN A 69 -15.12 1.64 7.11
C GLN A 69 -15.65 2.94 7.75
N GLU A 70 -16.96 3.03 7.98
CA GLU A 70 -17.61 4.24 8.52
C GLU A 70 -17.10 4.61 9.92
N VAL A 71 -16.87 3.61 10.77
CA VAL A 71 -16.33 3.82 12.13
C VAL A 71 -14.91 4.35 12.08
N LEU A 72 -14.08 3.81 11.18
CA LEU A 72 -12.69 4.27 11.00
C LEU A 72 -12.63 5.66 10.37
N GLU A 73 -13.55 5.99 9.47
CA GLU A 73 -13.68 7.31 8.88
C GLU A 73 -14.05 8.37 9.93
N GLU A 74 -14.88 8.03 10.91
CA GLU A 74 -15.20 8.94 12.02
C GLU A 74 -14.05 9.04 13.05
N PHE A 75 -13.38 7.92 13.35
CA PHE A 75 -12.27 7.86 14.29
C PHE A 75 -11.02 8.65 13.85
N LYS A 76 -10.76 8.75 12.53
CA LYS A 76 -9.75 9.60 11.86
C LYS A 76 -8.27 9.33 12.17
N ASP A 77 -7.95 8.73 13.31
CA ASP A 77 -6.57 8.47 13.74
C ASP A 77 -5.95 7.18 13.16
N GLY A 78 -6.69 6.48 12.29
CA GLY A 78 -6.22 5.28 11.60
C GLY A 78 -6.42 3.98 12.39
N PHE A 79 -6.32 2.86 11.68
CA PHE A 79 -6.64 1.54 12.23
C PHE A 79 -5.66 1.10 13.33
N ARG A 80 -4.38 1.46 13.19
CA ARG A 80 -3.34 1.12 14.17
C ARG A 80 -3.73 1.62 15.58
N LYS A 81 -4.12 2.89 15.70
CA LYS A 81 -4.54 3.48 16.97
C LYS A 81 -5.88 2.91 17.43
N PHE A 82 -6.79 2.67 16.49
CA PHE A 82 -8.10 2.06 16.77
C PHE A 82 -7.98 0.69 17.43
N ALA A 83 -7.07 -0.16 16.93
CA ALA A 83 -6.86 -1.52 17.44
C ALA A 83 -5.88 -1.60 18.63
N GLY A 84 -5.36 -0.46 19.12
CA GLY A 84 -4.34 -0.44 20.18
C GLY A 84 -3.03 -1.13 19.80
N LEU A 85 -2.68 -1.14 18.51
CA LEU A 85 -1.47 -1.77 18.00
C LEU A 85 -0.30 -0.80 18.13
N HIS A 86 0.56 -1.02 19.13
CA HIS A 86 1.75 -0.19 19.36
C HIS A 86 2.99 -0.76 18.66
N ASP A 87 3.88 0.12 18.22
CA ASP A 87 5.23 -0.21 17.72
C ASP A 87 5.33 -1.29 16.60
N THR A 88 4.27 -1.44 15.80
CA THR A 88 4.24 -2.39 14.67
C THR A 88 3.85 -1.71 13.37
N LEU A 89 4.38 -2.17 12.25
CA LEU A 89 3.92 -1.75 10.92
C LEU A 89 2.61 -2.41 10.55
N LEU A 90 1.79 -1.71 9.79
CA LEU A 90 0.50 -2.24 9.34
C LEU A 90 0.57 -2.65 7.88
N TYR A 91 0.36 -3.94 7.60
CA TYR A 91 0.11 -4.47 6.26
C TYR A 91 -1.37 -4.83 6.12
N CYS A 92 -2.07 -4.18 5.19
CA CYS A 92 -3.47 -4.47 4.89
C CYS A 92 -3.57 -5.47 3.71
N SER A 93 -3.95 -6.71 3.98
CA SER A 93 -4.29 -7.69 2.94
C SER A 93 -5.72 -7.49 2.43
N LEU A 94 -5.97 -7.93 1.20
CA LEU A 94 -7.29 -7.82 0.58
C LEU A 94 -8.27 -8.85 1.17
N HIS A 95 -7.79 -10.07 1.38
CA HIS A 95 -8.54 -11.18 1.94
C HIS A 95 -7.90 -11.68 3.23
N ASP A 96 -8.72 -12.30 4.09
CA ASP A 96 -8.23 -13.11 5.20
C ASP A 96 -7.66 -14.42 4.67
N SER A 97 -6.44 -14.75 5.09
CA SER A 97 -5.77 -15.99 4.73
C SER A 97 -6.32 -17.20 5.49
N ALA A 98 -6.96 -16.97 6.64
CA ALA A 98 -7.56 -18.03 7.46
C ALA A 98 -9.03 -18.30 7.12
N ALA A 99 -9.71 -17.38 6.41
CA ALA A 99 -11.13 -17.51 6.09
C ALA A 99 -11.36 -17.91 4.62
N PRO A 100 -12.23 -18.90 4.35
CA PRO A 100 -12.59 -19.25 2.99
C PRO A 100 -13.38 -18.11 2.33
N CYS A 101 -12.98 -17.75 1.11
CA CYS A 101 -13.66 -16.75 0.30
C CYS A 101 -14.41 -17.43 -0.86
N PRO A 102 -15.74 -17.28 -0.97
CA PRO A 102 -16.50 -17.71 -2.13
C PRO A 102 -15.92 -17.14 -3.44
N THR A 103 -15.92 -17.92 -4.51
CA THR A 103 -15.32 -17.53 -5.80
C THR A 103 -16.38 -17.07 -6.80
N GLY A 104 -15.98 -16.29 -7.82
CA GLY A 104 -16.86 -15.85 -8.91
C GLY A 104 -17.43 -14.45 -8.73
N TYR A 105 -16.94 -13.69 -7.75
CA TYR A 105 -17.45 -12.36 -7.42
C TYR A 105 -16.51 -11.22 -7.81
N THR A 106 -15.48 -11.55 -8.59
CA THR A 106 -14.55 -10.58 -9.17
C THR A 106 -14.95 -10.21 -10.60
N THR A 107 -15.27 -8.94 -10.80
CA THR A 107 -15.66 -8.38 -12.10
C THR A 107 -14.51 -7.58 -12.71
N ASN A 108 -14.77 -6.81 -13.78
CA ASN A 108 -13.78 -5.88 -14.31
C ASN A 108 -13.74 -4.55 -13.53
N LYS A 109 -14.77 -4.26 -12.73
CA LYS A 109 -14.94 -3.00 -12.01
C LYS A 109 -14.81 -3.16 -10.50
N THR A 110 -15.06 -4.36 -10.00
CA THR A 110 -15.21 -4.62 -8.58
C THR A 110 -14.54 -5.93 -8.17
N VAL A 111 -14.02 -5.92 -6.95
CA VAL A 111 -13.56 -7.11 -6.22
C VAL A 111 -14.42 -7.23 -4.98
N SER A 112 -14.84 -8.46 -4.65
CA SER A 112 -15.64 -8.70 -3.45
C SER A 112 -14.77 -9.25 -2.33
N VAL A 113 -15.02 -8.78 -1.11
CA VAL A 113 -14.45 -9.35 0.12
C VAL A 113 -15.58 -9.85 1.02
N TRP A 114 -15.25 -10.73 1.96
CA TRP A 114 -16.23 -11.30 2.89
C TRP A 114 -15.84 -10.93 4.30
N GLY A 115 -16.83 -10.45 5.02
CA GLY A 115 -16.73 -10.15 6.42
C GLY A 115 -17.76 -10.92 7.25
N SER A 116 -17.76 -10.67 8.55
CA SER A 116 -18.81 -11.08 9.49
C SER A 116 -20.21 -10.65 9.04
N GLY A 117 -20.33 -9.47 8.44
CA GLY A 117 -21.58 -8.95 7.85
C GLY A 117 -21.93 -9.50 6.46
N GLY A 118 -21.12 -10.40 5.90
CA GLY A 118 -21.33 -10.98 4.57
C GLY A 118 -20.51 -10.30 3.47
N ARG A 119 -21.03 -10.32 2.24
CA ARG A 119 -20.30 -9.89 1.03
C ARG A 119 -20.23 -8.36 0.94
N ILE A 120 -19.02 -7.82 0.79
CA ILE A 120 -18.76 -6.41 0.55
C ILE A 120 -18.16 -6.26 -0.84
N GLU A 121 -18.88 -5.57 -1.73
CA GLU A 121 -18.38 -5.24 -3.07
C GLU A 121 -17.55 -3.95 -3.03
N LEU A 122 -16.33 -4.01 -3.57
CA LEU A 122 -15.37 -2.91 -3.58
C LEU A 122 -15.14 -2.44 -5.00
N THR A 123 -15.48 -1.18 -5.26
CA THR A 123 -14.93 -0.42 -6.38
C THR A 123 -13.56 0.14 -5.99
N VAL A 124 -12.75 0.57 -6.96
CA VAL A 124 -11.48 1.24 -6.70
C VAL A 124 -11.67 2.48 -5.81
N ALA A 125 -12.71 3.27 -6.05
CA ALA A 125 -13.01 4.44 -5.23
C ALA A 125 -13.28 4.07 -3.75
N LYS A 126 -14.12 3.04 -3.51
CA LYS A 126 -14.42 2.57 -2.15
C LYS A 126 -13.20 1.96 -1.48
N PHE A 127 -12.44 1.15 -2.20
CA PHE A 127 -11.19 0.57 -1.72
C PHE A 127 -10.19 1.65 -1.31
N MET A 128 -9.96 2.67 -2.14
CA MET A 128 -9.04 3.76 -1.83
C MET A 128 -9.52 4.67 -0.69
N ALA A 129 -10.83 4.83 -0.51
CA ALA A 129 -11.40 5.51 0.65
C ALA A 129 -11.12 4.71 1.95
N LEU A 130 -11.32 3.40 1.91
CA LEU A 130 -11.01 2.51 3.02
C LEU A 130 -9.52 2.52 3.35
N GLN A 131 -8.62 2.45 2.36
CA GLN A 131 -7.17 2.55 2.61
C GLN A 131 -6.80 3.88 3.27
N LYS A 132 -7.49 4.98 2.92
CA LYS A 132 -7.32 6.28 3.56
C LYS A 132 -7.77 6.28 5.03
N ALA A 133 -8.86 5.57 5.35
CA ALA A 133 -9.35 5.45 6.72
C ALA A 133 -8.44 4.53 7.57
N VAL A 134 -8.02 3.39 7.01
CA VAL A 134 -7.14 2.42 7.69
C VAL A 134 -5.74 2.98 7.91
N GLN A 135 -5.23 3.76 6.96
CA GLN A 135 -3.88 4.35 7.00
C GLN A 135 -2.74 3.33 7.16
N PRO A 136 -2.69 2.23 6.39
CA PRO A 136 -1.64 1.24 6.56
C PRO A 136 -0.29 1.73 6.02
N ASP A 137 0.80 1.09 6.46
CA ASP A 137 2.14 1.32 5.91
C ASP A 137 2.26 0.65 4.54
N TRP A 138 1.72 -0.57 4.41
CA TRP A 138 1.62 -1.33 3.17
C TRP A 138 0.20 -1.84 2.98
N TYR A 139 -0.23 -1.96 1.73
CA TYR A 139 -1.48 -2.64 1.43
C TYR A 139 -1.36 -3.42 0.13
N GLN A 140 -2.12 -4.51 0.06
CA GLN A 140 -2.31 -5.27 -1.17
C GLN A 140 -3.29 -4.52 -2.07
N SER A 141 -2.89 -4.24 -3.31
CA SER A 141 -3.81 -3.67 -4.31
C SER A 141 -4.96 -4.63 -4.61
N MET A 142 -6.09 -4.08 -5.09
CA MET A 142 -7.18 -4.87 -5.65
C MET A 142 -6.64 -5.79 -6.76
N ALA A 143 -6.97 -7.09 -6.67
CA ALA A 143 -6.49 -8.11 -7.58
C ALA A 143 -7.52 -9.23 -7.76
N ASP A 144 -7.50 -9.88 -8.92
CA ASP A 144 -8.31 -11.06 -9.23
C ASP A 144 -7.51 -12.33 -8.91
N GLY A 145 -7.57 -12.77 -7.65
CA GLY A 145 -6.84 -13.95 -7.15
C GLY A 145 -7.53 -15.29 -7.40
N GLU A 146 -8.69 -15.32 -8.07
CA GLU A 146 -9.53 -16.50 -8.22
C GLU A 146 -9.07 -17.41 -9.38
N THR A 147 -7.80 -17.80 -9.41
CA THR A 147 -7.21 -18.66 -10.47
C THR A 147 -6.59 -19.95 -9.95
N TRP A 148 -6.65 -20.20 -8.65
CA TRP A 148 -6.01 -21.36 -8.04
C TRP A 148 -6.74 -22.68 -8.33
N GLN A 149 -7.98 -22.66 -8.83
CA GLN A 149 -8.74 -23.88 -9.06
C GLN A 149 -8.10 -24.72 -10.18
N ASN A 150 -8.01 -26.04 -9.98
CA ASN A 150 -7.33 -26.99 -10.87
C ASN A 150 -7.79 -26.95 -12.35
N ASN A 151 -9.02 -26.51 -12.63
CA ASN A 151 -9.60 -26.46 -13.98
C ASN A 151 -9.66 -25.03 -14.57
N THR A 152 -8.84 -24.10 -14.07
CA THR A 152 -8.85 -22.72 -14.55
C THR A 152 -8.31 -22.64 -15.98
N SER A 153 -9.17 -22.25 -16.93
CA SER A 153 -8.75 -22.08 -18.33
C SER A 153 -7.69 -20.98 -18.48
N ARG A 154 -6.79 -21.14 -19.46
CA ARG A 154 -5.82 -20.08 -19.84
C ARG A 154 -6.50 -18.72 -20.09
N LYS A 155 -7.72 -18.72 -20.63
CA LYS A 155 -8.54 -17.52 -20.84
C LYS A 155 -8.89 -16.84 -19.51
N ARG A 156 -9.26 -17.59 -18.46
CA ARG A 156 -9.56 -17.06 -17.13
C ARG A 156 -8.31 -16.50 -16.45
N VAL A 157 -7.17 -17.19 -16.58
CA VAL A 157 -5.88 -16.70 -16.06
C VAL A 157 -5.51 -15.37 -16.71
N ARG A 158 -5.55 -15.28 -18.05
CA ARG A 158 -5.26 -14.03 -18.75
C ARG A 158 -6.17 -12.89 -18.30
N LYS A 159 -7.48 -13.17 -18.19
CA LYS A 159 -8.45 -12.19 -17.71
C LYS A 159 -8.15 -11.69 -16.30
N SER A 160 -7.67 -12.57 -15.40
CA SER A 160 -7.30 -12.18 -14.04
C SER A 160 -6.10 -11.22 -13.99
N VAL A 161 -5.11 -11.44 -14.86
CA VAL A 161 -3.94 -10.57 -15.01
C VAL A 161 -4.38 -9.21 -15.54
N ASP A 162 -5.15 -9.19 -16.63
CA ASP A 162 -5.63 -7.95 -17.26
C ASP A 162 -6.45 -7.11 -16.27
N ARG A 163 -7.33 -7.74 -15.48
CA ARG A 163 -8.12 -7.07 -14.42
C ARG A 163 -7.26 -6.53 -13.29
N THR A 164 -6.30 -7.32 -12.83
CA THR A 164 -5.41 -6.92 -11.73
C THR A 164 -4.56 -5.72 -12.14
N LEU A 165 -4.05 -5.70 -13.37
CA LEU A 165 -3.32 -4.55 -13.92
C LEU A 165 -4.23 -3.32 -14.06
N ALA A 166 -5.44 -3.47 -14.58
CA ALA A 166 -6.40 -2.36 -14.69
C ALA A 166 -6.75 -1.76 -13.32
N HIS A 167 -7.03 -2.61 -12.32
CA HIS A 167 -7.28 -2.15 -10.95
C HIS A 167 -6.06 -1.47 -10.33
N LEU A 168 -4.86 -1.98 -10.55
CA LEU A 168 -3.62 -1.37 -10.08
C LEU A 168 -3.42 0.03 -10.68
N ASP A 169 -3.59 0.17 -11.99
CA ASP A 169 -3.47 1.46 -12.68
C ASP A 169 -4.47 2.49 -12.13
N GLU A 170 -5.73 2.10 -11.94
CA GLU A 170 -6.74 2.98 -11.32
C GLU A 170 -6.41 3.35 -9.87
N CYS A 171 -5.91 2.40 -9.06
CA CYS A 171 -5.47 2.67 -7.69
C CYS A 171 -4.30 3.67 -7.66
N LEU A 172 -3.31 3.49 -8.54
CA LEU A 172 -2.16 4.38 -8.66
C LEU A 172 -2.58 5.78 -9.13
N LEU A 173 -3.49 5.89 -10.11
CA LEU A 173 -4.04 7.18 -10.54
C LEU A 173 -4.76 7.89 -9.39
N ALA A 174 -5.57 7.17 -8.61
CA ALA A 174 -6.25 7.73 -7.44
C ALA A 174 -5.27 8.20 -6.34
N LEU A 175 -4.14 7.51 -6.17
CA LEU A 175 -3.06 7.93 -5.28
C LEU A 175 -2.37 9.21 -5.77
N PHE A 176 -1.89 9.21 -7.02
CA PHE A 176 -1.12 10.33 -7.57
C PHE A 176 -1.95 11.59 -7.76
N HIS A 177 -3.21 11.47 -8.18
CA HIS A 177 -4.12 12.61 -8.32
C HIS A 177 -4.32 13.33 -6.98
N LYS A 178 -4.42 12.58 -5.87
CA LYS A 178 -4.49 13.16 -4.54
C LYS A 178 -3.17 13.78 -4.08
N GLN A 179 -2.04 13.19 -4.44
CA GLN A 179 -0.73 13.76 -4.09
C GLN A 179 -0.47 15.09 -4.82
N LEU A 180 -0.90 15.19 -6.08
CA LEU A 180 -0.88 16.45 -6.84
C LEU A 180 -1.83 17.51 -6.26
N LEU A 181 -3.06 17.12 -5.88
CA LEU A 181 -3.99 18.05 -5.22
C LEU A 181 -3.47 18.53 -3.85
N PHE A 182 -2.82 17.67 -3.07
CA PHE A 182 -2.19 18.06 -1.80
C PHE A 182 -1.07 19.09 -2.01
N LEU A 183 -0.22 18.89 -3.03
CA LEU A 183 0.79 19.88 -3.41
C LEU A 183 0.14 21.20 -3.86
N HIS A 184 -0.94 21.16 -4.66
CA HIS A 184 -1.67 22.36 -5.08
C HIS A 184 -2.35 23.11 -3.93
N SER A 185 -2.92 22.41 -2.94
CA SER A 185 -3.48 23.02 -1.73
C SER A 185 -2.40 23.65 -0.85
N CYS A 186 -1.26 22.98 -0.69
CA CYS A 186 -0.12 23.51 0.05
C CYS A 186 0.46 24.78 -0.61
N THR A 187 0.47 24.84 -1.96
CA THR A 187 0.84 26.06 -2.71
C THR A 187 -0.22 27.16 -2.70
N ARG A 188 -1.43 26.92 -2.19
CA ARG A 188 -2.46 27.96 -2.01
C ARG A 188 -2.38 28.64 -0.64
N GLU A 189 -1.89 27.95 0.39
CA GLU A 189 -1.66 28.54 1.72
C GLU A 189 -0.26 29.17 1.85
N TYR A 190 0.70 28.78 1.01
CA TYR A 190 1.98 29.45 0.85
C TYR A 190 2.13 29.90 -0.59
N SER A 191 2.25 31.23 -0.82
CA SER A 191 2.44 31.82 -2.15
C SER A 191 3.79 31.38 -2.73
N PHE A 192 3.83 30.19 -3.33
CA PHE A 192 4.97 29.67 -4.07
C PHE A 192 4.48 28.97 -5.34
N CYS A 193 4.76 29.63 -6.46
CA CYS A 193 4.41 29.20 -7.79
C CYS A 193 5.33 28.03 -8.20
N VAL A 194 4.85 26.79 -8.06
CA VAL A 194 5.51 25.64 -8.70
C VAL A 194 5.04 25.62 -10.16
N TYR A 195 5.85 26.19 -11.06
CA TYR A 195 5.68 26.00 -12.49
C TYR A 195 5.99 24.54 -12.84
N LEU A 196 4.95 23.75 -13.10
CA LEU A 196 5.09 22.50 -13.82
C LEU A 196 5.25 22.83 -15.31
N CYS A 197 6.49 22.97 -15.79
CA CYS A 197 6.77 23.02 -17.23
C CYS A 197 6.43 21.67 -17.87
N LEU A 198 5.17 21.48 -18.25
CA LEU A 198 4.81 20.55 -19.30
C LEU A 198 5.17 21.21 -20.64
N LEU A 199 6.38 20.96 -21.13
CA LEU A 199 6.67 21.29 -22.53
C LEU A 199 5.78 20.39 -23.42
N PRO A 200 5.06 20.95 -24.41
CA PRO A 200 4.30 20.15 -25.36
C PRO A 200 5.30 19.33 -26.19
N GLY A 201 5.21 18.00 -26.07
CA GLY A 201 5.98 17.08 -26.89
C GLY A 201 5.50 17.15 -28.34
N ASP A 202 6.31 17.79 -29.17
CA ASP A 202 6.16 17.82 -30.62
C ASP A 202 6.10 16.39 -31.18
N ASN A 203 5.14 16.19 -32.07
CA ASN A 203 4.66 14.92 -32.56
C ASN A 203 5.50 14.49 -33.77
N ARG A 204 6.77 14.13 -33.56
CA ARG A 204 7.58 13.48 -34.60
C ARG A 204 8.78 12.74 -34.03
N SER A 205 8.90 11.48 -34.44
CA SER A 205 10.06 10.59 -34.35
C SER A 205 10.14 9.67 -33.13
N ARG A 206 9.86 8.40 -33.42
CA ARG A 206 10.23 7.22 -32.63
C ARG A 206 11.76 7.16 -32.46
N ARG A 207 12.24 7.06 -31.21
CA ARG A 207 13.21 6.07 -30.67
C ARG A 207 13.89 6.64 -29.42
N HIS A 208 13.86 5.85 -28.34
CA HIS A 208 14.67 5.92 -27.12
C HIS A 208 15.01 7.31 -26.55
N SER A 209 14.27 7.76 -25.53
CA SER A 209 14.76 8.76 -24.59
C SER A 209 14.49 8.30 -23.16
N VAL A 210 15.57 8.10 -22.42
CA VAL A 210 15.58 7.77 -21.00
C VAL A 210 15.08 9.00 -20.23
N ARG A 211 13.91 8.91 -19.60
CA ARG A 211 13.41 9.96 -18.72
C ARG A 211 14.21 9.94 -17.41
N ARG A 212 15.18 10.85 -17.27
CA ARG A 212 15.80 11.14 -15.97
C ARG A 212 14.85 12.00 -15.14
N LEU A 213 14.47 11.49 -13.97
CA LEU A 213 13.85 12.28 -12.91
C LEU A 213 14.98 13.01 -12.17
N CYS A 214 15.21 14.29 -12.46
CA CYS A 214 16.08 15.11 -11.62
C CYS A 214 15.24 15.65 -10.45
N VAL A 215 15.39 15.02 -9.29
CA VAL A 215 14.93 15.58 -8.02
C VAL A 215 16.08 16.43 -7.48
N TYR A 216 15.95 17.75 -7.50
CA TYR A 216 16.87 18.62 -6.78
C TYR A 216 16.54 18.59 -5.28
N PRO A 217 17.52 18.50 -4.38
CA PRO A 217 17.28 18.66 -2.96
C PRO A 217 16.87 20.11 -2.66
N LEU A 218 15.87 20.25 -1.79
CA LEU A 218 15.41 21.51 -1.22
C LEU A 218 16.59 22.21 -0.51
N VAL A 219 17.07 23.31 -1.06
CA VAL A 219 17.88 24.27 -0.30
C VAL A 219 16.93 25.35 0.23
N PRO A 220 16.87 25.60 1.55
CA PRO A 220 16.06 26.68 2.10
C PRO A 220 16.57 28.04 1.60
N LEU A 221 15.65 28.89 1.15
CA LEU A 221 15.91 30.21 0.56
C LEU A 221 16.56 31.24 1.51
N SER A 222 16.84 30.88 2.77
CA SER A 222 17.48 31.77 3.75
C SER A 222 19.00 31.89 3.59
N LEU A 223 19.62 31.20 2.62
CA LEU A 223 21.07 31.21 2.38
C LEU A 223 21.48 31.75 1.00
N ALA A 224 20.54 32.24 0.18
CA ALA A 224 20.82 32.69 -1.20
C ALA A 224 20.89 34.22 -1.38
N VAL A 225 20.84 35.01 -0.30
CA VAL A 225 21.03 36.48 -0.34
C VAL A 225 22.28 36.85 0.44
N SER A 226 23.45 36.48 -0.08
CA SER A 226 24.77 37.04 0.26
C SER A 226 25.81 36.40 -0.64
N LEU A 227 25.83 36.77 -1.93
CA LEU A 227 26.98 36.64 -2.84
C LEU A 227 26.62 37.20 -4.22
N GLU A 228 26.23 38.46 -4.26
CA GLU A 228 26.41 39.32 -5.44
C GLU A 228 26.70 40.74 -4.94
N HIS A 229 27.96 40.95 -4.51
CA HIS A 229 28.74 42.18 -4.62
C HIS A 229 30.21 41.74 -4.76
#